data_AF-A0A8J0SMD6-F1
#
_entry.id   AF-A0A8J0SMD6-F1
#
_cell.length_a   1.000
_cell.length_b   1.000
_cell.length_c   1.000
_cell.angle_alpha   90.00
_cell.angle_beta   90.00
_cell.angle_gamma   90.00
#
_symmetry.space_group_name_H-M   'P 1'
#
loop_
_entity.id
_entity.type
_entity.pdbx_description
1 polymer ?
#
loop_
_entity_poly.entity_id
_entity_poly.type
_entity_poly.pdbx_seq_one_letter_code
_entity_poly.pdbx_strand_id
1 'polypeptide(L)'
;MHFDRPGIQEGLERRGWIRKISSTIDAGAEDTSFRDPDSDTVVTLPYAVTPTFIWVHFGLPYTLLEEDQILNFFANINCFTSKAGLCVTLKRLRMFTDVNADTFFPRCYDLTEKKGKQLFVDDFMATAARSILKWVIRRNQKTSQVEETTTDGCTSIESVPVETILAAFKICKMCLGISENDDIDKECEEMDTDWTEFRERYYRVIHDGADIENSASHVDRCCSVLHKIKAIHPQLDIDGERNIWILKPAFLSQGRDIMCMNRLNDIIDHVEDTQCSSFEKRWVIQKYIERPLLIYETKFDVRQFFLVTDWEPLTIWFYKVNYIRFSSQPFNLENLDRSIHLCNRSIQKYLTNAPNRHPDLPEINVWSNKRMQEYLRMIGAEHAYEEVMMPGMKKALLHTLQACQDTVYKRENSFDFYGADFMFGEDFQPWLIEINFRPDLSSPSEVTEGIFKNLLEDILKVVLDRKTDPNCDTGAFELIQEQP
;
A
#
# COMPACT_ATOMS: atom_id res chain seq x y z
N MET A 1 -15.35 -28.41 1.28
CA MET A 1 -14.54 -27.81 2.36
C MET A 1 -15.35 -26.67 2.95
N HIS A 2 -15.87 -26.84 4.16
CA HIS A 2 -16.70 -25.85 4.83
C HIS A 2 -15.84 -24.90 5.63
N PHE A 3 -15.90 -23.62 5.27
CA PHE A 3 -15.72 -22.53 6.22
C PHE A 3 -17.04 -21.77 6.20
N ASP A 4 -17.77 -21.81 7.31
CA ASP A 4 -18.92 -20.95 7.47
C ASP A 4 -18.41 -19.53 7.64
N ARG A 5 -18.84 -18.64 6.75
CA ARG A 5 -18.98 -17.23 7.08
C ARG A 5 -20.43 -17.06 7.53
N PRO A 6 -20.72 -17.08 8.84
CA PRO A 6 -22.10 -17.05 9.33
C PRO A 6 -22.88 -15.89 8.73
N GLY A 7 -22.24 -14.72 8.56
CA GLY A 7 -22.87 -13.56 7.93
C GLY A 7 -23.32 -13.77 6.47
N ILE A 8 -22.58 -14.55 5.66
CA ILE A 8 -23.01 -14.90 4.30
C ILE A 8 -24.13 -15.93 4.33
N GLN A 9 -23.98 -16.96 5.18
CA GLN A 9 -25.00 -17.99 5.34
C GLN A 9 -26.34 -17.38 5.80
N GLU A 10 -26.34 -16.65 6.91
CA GLU A 10 -27.53 -15.99 7.45
C GLU A 10 -28.15 -15.02 6.43
N GLY A 11 -27.31 -14.30 5.67
CA GLY A 11 -27.77 -13.37 4.64
C GLY A 11 -28.45 -14.07 3.46
N LEU A 12 -27.97 -15.26 3.08
CA LEU A 12 -28.57 -16.12 2.06
C LEU A 12 -29.87 -16.75 2.56
N GLU A 13 -29.89 -17.29 3.78
CA GLU A 13 -31.07 -17.91 4.40
C GLU A 13 -32.22 -16.89 4.54
N ARG A 14 -31.92 -15.64 4.93
CA ARG A 14 -32.91 -14.54 4.94
C ARG A 14 -33.52 -14.23 3.56
N ARG A 15 -32.82 -14.57 2.48
CA ARG A 15 -33.28 -14.45 1.08
C ARG A 15 -33.95 -15.72 0.57
N GLY A 16 -34.20 -16.71 1.43
CA GLY A 16 -34.84 -17.98 1.08
C GLY A 16 -33.93 -18.99 0.39
N TRP A 17 -32.60 -18.79 0.44
CA TRP A 17 -31.64 -19.76 -0.10
C TRP A 17 -31.48 -20.95 0.84
N ILE A 18 -31.27 -22.13 0.25
CA ILE A 18 -31.11 -23.39 0.99
C ILE A 18 -29.70 -23.93 0.77
N ARG A 19 -29.04 -24.33 1.86
CA ARG A 19 -27.66 -24.85 1.81
C ARG A 19 -27.63 -26.31 1.35
N LYS A 20 -26.90 -26.58 0.26
CA LYS A 20 -26.47 -27.93 -0.14
C LYS A 20 -25.39 -28.41 0.84
N ILE A 21 -25.56 -29.60 1.43
CA ILE A 21 -24.61 -30.18 2.42
C ILE A 21 -23.50 -31.00 1.72
N SER A 22 -23.72 -31.39 0.47
CA SER A 22 -22.76 -32.17 -0.31
C SER A 22 -21.42 -31.46 -0.50
N SER A 23 -20.33 -32.23 -0.51
CA SER A 23 -18.97 -31.74 -0.79
C SER A 23 -18.71 -31.47 -2.28
N THR A 24 -19.70 -31.68 -3.15
CA THR A 24 -19.55 -31.62 -4.61
C THR A 24 -20.44 -30.54 -5.21
N ILE A 25 -19.91 -29.87 -6.23
CA ILE A 25 -20.57 -28.77 -6.95
C ILE A 25 -21.38 -29.31 -8.14
N ASP A 26 -21.08 -30.52 -8.59
CA ASP A 26 -21.74 -31.18 -9.72
C ASP A 26 -23.19 -31.60 -9.38
N ALA A 27 -24.05 -31.54 -10.38
CA ALA A 27 -25.37 -32.14 -10.41
C ALA A 27 -25.27 -33.67 -10.22
N GLY A 28 -24.28 -34.33 -10.83
CA GLY A 28 -24.11 -35.79 -10.84
C GLY A 28 -23.74 -36.45 -9.50
N ALA A 29 -23.71 -35.69 -8.42
CA ALA A 29 -23.41 -36.19 -7.09
C ALA A 29 -24.55 -37.07 -6.54
N GLU A 30 -24.20 -38.23 -5.98
CA GLU A 30 -25.17 -39.11 -5.32
C GLU A 30 -25.80 -38.46 -4.07
N ASP A 31 -25.11 -37.50 -3.46
CA ASP A 31 -25.58 -36.78 -2.28
C ASP A 31 -26.32 -35.49 -2.66
N THR A 32 -27.64 -35.56 -2.53
CA THR A 32 -28.63 -34.51 -2.82
C THR A 32 -29.23 -33.95 -1.52
N SER A 33 -28.48 -33.98 -0.42
CA SER A 33 -28.93 -33.56 0.90
C SER A 33 -28.81 -32.04 1.11
N PHE A 34 -29.85 -31.45 1.69
CA PHE A 34 -29.99 -30.04 2.02
C PHE A 34 -30.36 -29.88 3.50
N ARG A 35 -29.96 -28.76 4.11
CA ARG A 35 -30.37 -28.44 5.48
C ARG A 35 -31.61 -27.54 5.42
N ASP A 36 -32.68 -27.96 6.09
CA ASP A 36 -33.83 -27.11 6.36
C ASP A 36 -33.44 -26.03 7.39
N PRO A 37 -33.48 -24.73 7.03
CA PRO A 37 -33.14 -23.64 7.96
C PRO A 37 -34.05 -23.58 9.19
N ASP A 38 -35.30 -24.04 9.10
CA ASP A 38 -36.32 -23.85 10.15
C ASP A 38 -36.38 -25.00 11.16
N SER A 39 -35.85 -26.18 10.82
CA SER A 39 -36.00 -27.41 11.61
C SER A 39 -34.69 -28.14 11.93
N ASP A 40 -33.56 -27.66 11.42
CA ASP A 40 -32.22 -28.30 11.46
C ASP A 40 -32.21 -29.75 10.94
N THR A 41 -33.28 -30.18 10.28
CA THR A 41 -33.39 -31.48 9.63
C THR A 41 -32.67 -31.48 8.29
N VAL A 42 -32.09 -32.63 7.94
CA VAL A 42 -31.49 -32.86 6.63
C VAL A 42 -32.53 -33.49 5.72
N VAL A 43 -32.83 -32.84 4.60
CA VAL A 43 -33.76 -33.30 3.57
C VAL A 43 -32.97 -33.74 2.35
N THR A 44 -33.16 -34.98 1.91
CA THR A 44 -32.54 -35.51 0.68
C THR A 44 -33.53 -35.41 -0.46
N LEU A 45 -33.14 -34.75 -1.56
CA LEU A 45 -33.99 -34.64 -2.76
C LEU A 45 -33.83 -35.88 -3.65
N PRO A 46 -34.88 -36.34 -4.35
CA PRO A 46 -34.80 -37.52 -5.20
C PRO A 46 -34.09 -37.27 -6.55
N TYR A 47 -33.54 -36.06 -6.77
CA TYR A 47 -32.87 -35.68 -8.01
C TYR A 47 -31.64 -34.80 -7.72
N ALA A 48 -30.70 -34.88 -8.65
CA ALA A 48 -29.52 -34.02 -8.77
C ALA A 48 -29.89 -32.53 -8.78
N VAL A 49 -29.20 -31.73 -7.97
CA VAL A 49 -29.37 -30.27 -7.96
C VAL A 49 -27.99 -29.60 -7.92
N THR A 50 -27.74 -28.75 -8.92
CA THR A 50 -26.56 -27.90 -9.00
C THR A 50 -26.74 -26.66 -8.10
N PRO A 51 -25.77 -26.27 -7.26
CA PRO A 51 -25.86 -25.03 -6.49
C PRO A 51 -25.78 -23.81 -7.41
N THR A 52 -26.70 -22.85 -7.28
CA THR A 52 -26.73 -21.64 -8.11
C THR A 52 -25.87 -20.49 -7.56
N PHE A 53 -25.48 -20.54 -6.28
CA PHE A 53 -24.53 -19.62 -5.67
C PHE A 53 -23.44 -20.41 -4.96
N ILE A 54 -22.19 -20.08 -5.26
CA ILE A 54 -21.01 -20.79 -4.79
C ILE A 54 -20.06 -19.81 -4.14
N TRP A 55 -19.84 -20.02 -2.84
CA TRP A 55 -18.84 -19.30 -2.06
C TRP A 55 -17.65 -20.21 -1.76
N VAL A 56 -16.52 -19.97 -2.45
CA VAL A 56 -15.28 -20.74 -2.28
C VAL A 56 -14.17 -19.93 -1.61
N HIS A 57 -13.18 -20.63 -1.05
CA HIS A 57 -11.94 -20.05 -0.51
C HIS A 57 -10.74 -20.16 -1.45
N PHE A 58 -10.77 -21.12 -2.35
CA PHE A 58 -9.71 -21.39 -3.32
C PHE A 58 -10.28 -21.25 -4.74
N GLY A 59 -9.39 -21.14 -5.72
CA GLY A 59 -9.81 -21.11 -7.11
C GLY A 59 -10.53 -22.39 -7.50
N LEU A 60 -11.58 -22.24 -8.30
CA LEU A 60 -12.32 -23.35 -8.89
C LEU A 60 -12.09 -23.33 -10.40
N PRO A 61 -11.80 -24.48 -11.06
CA PRO A 61 -11.79 -24.53 -12.51
C PRO A 61 -13.16 -24.17 -13.07
N TYR A 62 -13.22 -23.18 -13.95
CA TYR A 62 -14.48 -22.75 -14.57
C TYR A 62 -15.15 -23.86 -15.39
N THR A 63 -14.39 -24.86 -15.85
CA THR A 63 -14.92 -26.03 -16.56
C THR A 63 -15.86 -26.91 -15.72
N LEU A 64 -15.88 -26.71 -14.40
CA LEU A 64 -16.79 -27.41 -13.47
C LEU A 64 -18.08 -26.61 -13.19
N LEU A 65 -18.28 -25.48 -13.87
CA LEU A 65 -19.37 -24.55 -13.61
C LEU A 65 -20.25 -24.35 -14.85
N GLU A 66 -21.55 -24.26 -14.61
CA GLU A 66 -22.57 -23.79 -15.55
C GLU A 66 -22.53 -22.25 -15.63
N GLU A 67 -23.06 -21.65 -16.70
CA GLU A 67 -22.93 -20.20 -16.98
C GLU A 67 -23.72 -19.31 -15.99
N ASP A 68 -24.87 -19.77 -15.52
CA ASP A 68 -25.78 -19.04 -14.64
C ASP A 68 -25.36 -19.04 -13.16
N GLN A 69 -24.42 -19.92 -12.78
CA GLN A 69 -23.94 -20.01 -11.40
C GLN A 69 -23.22 -18.74 -10.97
N ILE A 70 -23.54 -18.26 -9.78
CA ILE A 70 -22.89 -17.11 -9.17
C ILE A 70 -21.67 -17.58 -8.37
N LEU A 71 -20.50 -16.99 -8.62
CA LEU A 71 -19.23 -17.41 -8.01
C LEU A 71 -18.49 -16.23 -7.39
N ASN A 72 -18.02 -16.36 -6.16
CA ASN A 72 -17.23 -15.31 -5.51
C ASN A 72 -15.74 -15.30 -5.93
N PHE A 73 -15.40 -15.59 -7.19
CA PHE A 73 -14.01 -15.77 -7.66
C PHE A 73 -13.78 -15.33 -9.11
N PHE A 74 -12.75 -14.52 -9.34
CA PHE A 74 -12.07 -14.39 -10.64
C PHE A 74 -10.69 -15.07 -10.63
N ALA A 75 -10.33 -15.69 -11.76
CA ALA A 75 -9.02 -16.30 -11.95
C ALA A 75 -7.98 -15.28 -12.46
N ASN A 76 -6.71 -15.56 -12.20
CA ASN A 76 -5.55 -14.76 -12.64
C ASN A 76 -5.47 -13.31 -12.10
N ILE A 77 -5.98 -13.07 -10.89
CA ILE A 77 -5.99 -11.75 -10.20
C ILE A 77 -4.65 -11.33 -9.56
N ASN A 78 -3.59 -12.12 -9.73
CA ASN A 78 -2.29 -11.88 -9.07
C ASN A 78 -1.58 -10.61 -9.56
N CYS A 79 -2.01 -10.05 -10.69
CA CYS A 79 -1.48 -8.82 -11.29
C CYS A 79 -1.70 -7.58 -10.42
N PHE A 80 -2.64 -7.57 -9.47
CA PHE A 80 -2.80 -6.46 -8.52
C PHE A 80 -2.88 -6.92 -7.06
N THR A 81 -3.11 -8.21 -6.81
CA THR A 81 -3.22 -8.76 -5.44
C THR A 81 -1.90 -9.28 -4.86
N SER A 82 -0.89 -9.51 -5.71
CA SER A 82 0.48 -9.80 -5.25
C SER A 82 1.33 -8.54 -5.29
N LYS A 83 2.35 -8.45 -4.42
CA LYS A 83 3.24 -7.28 -4.37
C LYS A 83 4.06 -7.13 -5.65
N ALA A 84 4.54 -8.24 -6.21
CA ALA A 84 5.27 -8.26 -7.47
C ALA A 84 4.36 -7.92 -8.65
N GLY A 85 3.16 -8.52 -8.70
CA GLY A 85 2.17 -8.21 -9.73
C GLY A 85 1.82 -6.72 -9.72
N LEU A 86 1.45 -6.17 -8.56
CA LEU A 86 1.08 -4.76 -8.42
C LEU A 86 2.23 -3.84 -8.86
N CYS A 87 3.46 -4.15 -8.46
CA CYS A 87 4.67 -3.43 -8.89
C CYS A 87 4.83 -3.43 -10.42
N VAL A 88 4.68 -4.58 -11.08
CA VAL A 88 4.82 -4.71 -12.53
C VAL A 88 3.69 -4.00 -13.27
N THR A 89 2.45 -4.18 -12.81
CA THR A 89 1.25 -3.57 -13.38
C THR A 89 1.34 -2.06 -13.36
N LEU A 90 1.64 -1.46 -12.21
CA LEU A 90 1.66 0.00 -12.08
C LEU A 90 2.81 0.67 -12.83
N LYS A 91 3.93 -0.03 -13.06
CA LYS A 91 4.99 0.44 -13.98
C LYS A 91 4.54 0.54 -15.44
N ARG A 92 3.55 -0.27 -15.82
CA ARG A 92 2.97 -0.28 -17.17
C ARG A 92 1.70 0.55 -17.27
N LEU A 93 1.27 1.22 -16.19
CA LEU A 93 0.03 1.97 -16.14
C LEU A 93 -0.10 2.99 -17.29
N ARG A 94 1.01 3.65 -17.64
CA ARG A 94 1.10 4.60 -18.75
C ARG A 94 0.71 4.03 -20.13
N MET A 95 0.64 2.71 -20.27
CA MET A 95 0.19 2.04 -21.49
C MET A 95 -1.35 2.01 -21.60
N PHE A 96 -2.04 2.21 -20.48
CA PHE A 96 -3.51 2.12 -20.37
C PHE A 96 -4.15 3.48 -20.06
N THR A 97 -3.42 4.42 -19.47
CA THR A 97 -3.90 5.75 -19.07
C THR A 97 -2.76 6.76 -18.99
N ASP A 98 -3.05 8.06 -19.15
CA ASP A 98 -2.08 9.15 -18.99
C ASP A 98 -1.69 9.41 -17.52
N VAL A 99 -2.27 8.67 -16.58
CA VAL A 99 -2.01 8.86 -15.16
C VAL A 99 -0.66 8.25 -14.76
N ASN A 100 0.16 9.07 -14.12
CA ASN A 100 1.42 8.63 -13.53
C ASN A 100 1.18 7.86 -12.21
N ALA A 101 1.54 6.57 -12.18
CA ALA A 101 1.43 5.73 -10.98
C ALA A 101 2.21 6.29 -9.78
N ASP A 102 3.30 7.02 -10.02
CA ASP A 102 4.13 7.60 -8.95
C ASP A 102 3.41 8.69 -8.15
N THR A 103 2.21 9.10 -8.57
CA THR A 103 1.36 10.05 -7.83
C THR A 103 0.52 9.41 -6.73
N PHE A 104 0.36 8.08 -6.75
CA PHE A 104 -0.47 7.37 -5.77
C PHE A 104 0.11 6.02 -5.32
N PHE A 105 1.24 5.57 -5.88
CA PHE A 105 1.91 4.33 -5.51
C PHE A 105 3.39 4.60 -5.26
N PRO A 106 3.92 4.35 -4.05
CA PRO A 106 5.34 4.55 -3.78
C PRO A 106 6.18 3.68 -4.71
N ARG A 107 7.20 4.28 -5.33
CA ARG A 107 8.00 3.63 -6.36
C ARG A 107 8.62 2.33 -5.84
N CYS A 108 8.65 1.34 -6.73
CA CYS A 108 8.77 -0.06 -6.35
C CYS A 108 9.57 -0.83 -7.39
N TYR A 109 10.38 -1.79 -6.97
CA TYR A 109 11.27 -2.57 -7.85
C TYR A 109 11.22 -4.06 -7.50
N ASP A 110 11.19 -4.89 -8.54
CA ASP A 110 11.36 -6.34 -8.39
C ASP A 110 12.87 -6.63 -8.40
N LEU A 111 13.38 -7.17 -7.30
CA LEU A 111 14.80 -7.48 -7.15
C LEU A 111 15.16 -8.90 -7.62
N THR A 112 14.20 -9.62 -8.22
CA THR A 112 14.44 -10.92 -8.85
C THR A 112 15.22 -10.76 -10.14
N GLU A 113 14.98 -9.67 -10.90
CA GLU A 113 15.63 -9.43 -12.18
C GLU A 113 16.82 -8.46 -12.05
N LYS A 114 17.92 -8.73 -12.78
CA LYS A 114 19.10 -7.85 -12.82
C LYS A 114 18.76 -6.39 -13.18
N LYS A 115 17.83 -6.20 -14.12
CA LYS A 115 17.37 -4.87 -14.53
C LYS A 115 16.66 -4.15 -13.38
N GLY A 116 15.82 -4.86 -12.62
CA GLY A 116 15.12 -4.29 -11.47
C GLY A 116 16.09 -3.92 -10.35
N LYS A 117 17.11 -4.75 -10.08
CA LYS A 117 18.20 -4.43 -9.15
C LYS A 117 18.95 -3.16 -9.56
N GLN A 118 19.33 -3.02 -10.83
CA GLN A 118 20.06 -1.83 -11.30
C GLN A 118 19.20 -0.55 -11.16
N LEU A 119 17.93 -0.61 -11.58
CA LEU A 119 17.03 0.54 -11.45
C LEU A 119 16.83 0.96 -10.00
N PHE A 120 16.80 0.01 -9.06
CA PHE A 120 16.77 0.28 -7.64
C PHE A 120 18.06 0.96 -7.16
N VAL A 121 19.23 0.46 -7.54
CA VAL A 121 20.53 1.07 -7.18
C VAL A 121 20.60 2.52 -7.68
N ASP A 122 20.23 2.76 -8.93
CA ASP A 122 20.24 4.10 -9.52
C ASP A 122 19.31 5.06 -8.75
N ASP A 123 18.11 4.62 -8.39
CA ASP A 123 17.17 5.44 -7.62
C ASP A 123 17.59 5.59 -6.15
N PHE A 124 18.23 4.59 -5.56
CA PHE A 124 18.82 4.72 -4.22
C PHE A 124 19.85 5.86 -4.20
N MET A 125 20.74 5.91 -5.19
CA MET A 125 21.74 6.95 -5.32
C MET A 125 21.13 8.32 -5.62
N ALA A 126 20.13 8.38 -6.49
CA ALA A 126 19.39 9.60 -6.77
C ALA A 126 18.65 10.12 -5.53
N THR A 127 18.08 9.23 -4.72
CA THR A 127 17.40 9.56 -3.45
C THR A 127 18.40 10.09 -2.42
N ALA A 128 19.59 9.48 -2.32
CA ALA A 128 20.67 9.96 -1.47
C ALA A 128 21.13 11.38 -1.87
N ALA A 129 21.28 11.64 -3.17
CA ALA A 129 21.61 12.97 -3.69
C ALA A 129 20.55 14.02 -3.31
N ARG A 130 19.26 13.72 -3.53
CA ARG A 130 18.16 14.61 -3.11
C ARG A 130 18.15 14.85 -1.60
N SER A 131 18.51 13.83 -0.82
CA SER A 131 18.56 13.91 0.65
C SER A 131 19.68 14.86 1.13
N ILE A 132 20.84 14.86 0.49
CA ILE A 132 21.91 15.85 0.77
C ILE A 132 21.40 17.28 0.52
N LEU A 133 20.73 17.52 -0.61
CA LEU A 133 20.19 18.85 -0.92
C LEU A 133 19.15 19.30 0.13
N LYS A 134 18.27 18.39 0.56
CA LYS A 134 17.29 18.66 1.64
C LYS A 134 17.98 18.95 2.97
N TRP A 135 18.99 18.14 3.32
CA TRP A 135 19.77 18.30 4.54
C TRP A 135 20.45 19.68 4.59
N VAL A 136 21.06 20.14 3.49
CA VAL A 136 21.73 21.46 3.41
C VAL A 136 20.75 22.59 3.73
N ILE A 137 19.54 22.54 3.15
CA ILE A 137 18.49 23.54 3.39
C ILE A 137 18.06 23.49 4.86
N ARG A 138 17.70 22.31 5.37
CA ARG A 138 17.21 22.13 6.74
C ARG A 138 18.25 22.55 7.78
N ARG A 139 19.51 22.15 7.60
CA ARG A 139 20.62 22.43 8.52
C ARG A 139 20.86 23.94 8.67
N ASN A 140 20.79 24.69 7.57
CA ASN A 140 21.09 26.13 7.54
C ASN A 140 19.87 27.01 7.88
N GLN A 141 18.64 26.52 7.67
CA GLN A 141 17.42 27.16 8.19
C GLN A 141 17.36 27.12 9.72
N LYS A 142 17.77 26.01 10.35
CA LYS A 142 17.83 25.90 11.82
C LYS A 142 18.85 26.86 12.43
N THR A 143 20.02 27.02 11.82
CA THR A 143 21.05 27.95 12.30
C THR A 143 20.57 29.41 12.25
N SER A 144 19.72 29.76 11.28
CA SER A 144 19.18 31.13 11.15
C SER A 144 18.08 31.46 12.18
N GLN A 145 17.50 30.46 12.86
CA GLN A 145 16.48 30.64 13.90
C GLN A 145 17.04 30.54 15.33
N VAL A 146 18.30 30.12 15.49
CA VAL A 146 19.00 30.01 16.78
C VAL A 146 20.18 31.00 16.76
N GLU A 147 19.88 32.27 16.57
CA GLU A 147 20.75 33.35 17.08
C GLU A 147 20.22 33.73 18.47
N GLU A 148 21.11 33.73 19.47
CA GLU A 148 20.87 33.89 20.92
C GLU A 148 20.50 32.62 21.71
N THR A 149 21.47 31.72 21.89
CA THR A 149 21.85 31.27 23.24
C THR A 149 23.20 30.55 23.17
N THR A 150 24.22 31.21 23.72
CA THR A 150 25.54 30.65 23.95
C THR A 150 25.46 29.59 25.05
N THR A 151 25.91 28.37 24.77
CA THR A 151 26.72 27.59 25.72
C THR A 151 27.48 26.48 24.99
N ASP A 152 28.76 26.39 25.37
CA ASP A 152 29.79 25.44 25.02
C ASP A 152 29.39 23.96 25.00
N GLY A 153 30.03 23.24 24.08
CA GLY A 153 30.02 21.78 24.02
C GLY A 153 30.81 21.29 22.82
N CYS A 154 32.12 21.52 22.80
CA CYS A 154 33.04 20.99 21.80
C CYS A 154 33.00 19.45 21.78
N THR A 155 32.35 18.90 20.76
CA THR A 155 32.74 17.64 20.13
C THR A 155 33.05 17.99 18.70
N SER A 156 34.26 17.71 18.23
CA SER A 156 34.64 17.89 16.82
C SER A 156 33.66 17.11 15.96
N ILE A 157 32.65 17.78 15.40
CA ILE A 157 31.74 17.17 14.44
C ILE A 157 32.63 16.85 13.25
N GLU A 158 32.82 15.56 12.97
CA GLU A 158 33.52 15.15 11.76
C GLU A 158 32.84 15.83 10.56
N SER A 159 33.60 16.57 9.77
CA SER A 159 33.09 17.18 8.54
C SER A 159 33.32 16.26 7.35
N VAL A 160 32.41 16.33 6.37
CA VAL A 160 32.66 15.81 5.03
C VAL A 160 32.90 16.98 4.05
N PRO A 161 33.67 16.74 2.98
CA PRO A 161 34.05 17.79 2.03
C PRO A 161 32.85 18.35 1.24
N VAL A 162 32.96 19.61 0.80
CA VAL A 162 31.94 20.33 0.00
C VAL A 162 31.60 19.63 -1.31
N GLU A 163 32.53 18.84 -1.84
CA GLU A 163 32.38 17.99 -3.02
C GLU A 163 31.19 17.01 -2.88
N THR A 164 30.76 16.70 -1.66
CA THR A 164 29.53 15.94 -1.39
C THR A 164 28.30 16.63 -1.98
N ILE A 165 28.20 17.96 -1.85
CA ILE A 165 27.09 18.75 -2.41
C ILE A 165 27.23 18.81 -3.93
N LEU A 166 28.45 18.98 -4.45
CA LEU A 166 28.71 19.03 -5.89
C LEU A 166 28.36 17.69 -6.58
N ALA A 167 28.73 16.56 -5.97
CA ALA A 167 28.34 15.23 -6.41
C ALA A 167 26.81 15.05 -6.37
N ALA A 168 26.13 15.50 -5.31
CA ALA A 168 24.68 15.47 -5.24
C ALA A 168 24.02 16.28 -6.37
N PHE A 169 24.56 17.45 -6.71
CA PHE A 169 24.10 18.23 -7.86
C PHE A 169 24.32 17.50 -9.19
N LYS A 170 25.49 16.87 -9.39
CA LYS A 170 25.79 16.10 -10.60
C LYS A 170 24.77 14.96 -10.79
N ILE A 171 24.54 14.16 -9.74
CA ILE A 171 23.54 13.07 -9.77
C ILE A 171 22.13 13.62 -10.06
N CYS A 172 21.71 14.69 -9.37
CA CYS A 172 20.40 15.28 -9.58
C CYS A 172 20.21 15.84 -11.00
N LYS A 173 21.23 16.47 -11.59
CA LYS A 173 21.20 16.95 -12.97
C LYS A 173 21.07 15.79 -13.96
N MET A 174 21.82 14.71 -13.76
CA MET A 174 21.71 13.49 -14.58
C MET A 174 20.28 12.92 -14.55
N CYS A 175 19.63 12.90 -13.38
CA CYS A 175 18.24 12.46 -13.25
C CYS A 175 17.23 13.40 -13.94
N LEU A 176 17.52 14.70 -14.03
CA LEU A 176 16.67 15.68 -14.71
C LEU A 176 16.81 15.62 -16.25
N GLY A 177 17.77 14.87 -16.79
CA GLY A 177 18.05 14.84 -18.22
C GLY A 177 18.56 16.18 -18.77
N ILE A 178 19.07 17.06 -17.90
CA ILE A 178 19.62 18.36 -18.29
C ILE A 178 21.03 18.13 -18.86
N SER A 179 21.24 18.52 -20.11
CA SER A 179 22.53 18.47 -20.79
C SER A 179 23.50 19.52 -20.23
N GLU A 180 24.80 19.31 -20.45
CA GLU A 180 25.89 20.19 -19.99
C GLU A 180 25.76 21.65 -20.47
N ASN A 181 25.01 21.92 -21.54
CA ASN A 181 25.00 23.23 -22.20
C ASN A 181 24.01 24.29 -21.65
N ASP A 182 23.29 24.03 -20.56
CA ASP A 182 22.45 25.06 -19.91
C ASP A 182 23.28 25.89 -18.91
N ASP A 183 24.08 26.84 -19.43
CA ASP A 183 24.69 28.04 -18.79
C ASP A 183 25.25 27.95 -17.35
N ILE A 184 25.57 26.75 -16.83
CA ILE A 184 26.08 26.54 -15.47
C ILE A 184 27.32 25.63 -15.51
N ASP A 185 28.29 26.02 -16.34
CA ASP A 185 29.53 25.27 -16.53
C ASP A 185 30.74 26.12 -16.19
N LYS A 186 31.52 25.61 -15.22
CA LYS A 186 32.99 25.67 -15.32
C LYS A 186 33.76 24.68 -14.44
N GLU A 187 33.13 23.87 -13.59
CA GLU A 187 33.87 22.99 -12.67
C GLU A 187 33.19 21.63 -12.46
N CYS A 188 33.06 20.81 -13.50
CA CYS A 188 32.74 19.40 -13.32
C CYS A 188 33.60 18.59 -14.30
N GLU A 189 34.80 18.19 -13.86
CA GLU A 189 35.61 17.21 -14.58
C GLU A 189 34.92 15.84 -14.57
N GLU A 190 35.13 15.09 -15.66
CA GLU A 190 34.69 13.69 -15.82
C GLU A 190 35.40 12.80 -14.78
N MET A 191 34.82 12.71 -13.57
CA MET A 191 35.16 11.66 -12.61
C MET A 191 34.40 10.37 -12.92
N ASP A 192 35.09 9.24 -12.71
CA ASP A 192 34.60 7.87 -12.87
C ASP A 192 33.24 7.65 -12.16
N THR A 193 32.43 6.77 -12.73
CA THR A 193 30.99 6.59 -12.39
C THR A 193 30.78 5.80 -11.09
N ASP A 194 31.82 5.65 -10.27
CA ASP A 194 31.75 4.98 -8.98
C ASP A 194 31.26 5.95 -7.90
N TRP A 195 29.97 5.84 -7.58
CA TRP A 195 29.35 6.64 -6.53
C TRP A 195 29.55 6.08 -5.11
N THR A 196 30.42 5.09 -4.94
CA THR A 196 30.74 4.51 -3.62
C THR A 196 31.20 5.57 -2.63
N GLU A 197 32.11 6.45 -3.03
CA GLU A 197 32.59 7.51 -2.13
C GLU A 197 31.47 8.49 -1.75
N PHE A 198 30.65 8.91 -2.71
CA PHE A 198 29.48 9.75 -2.43
C PHE A 198 28.51 9.07 -1.46
N ARG A 199 28.27 7.76 -1.64
CA ARG A 199 27.39 6.97 -0.77
C ARG A 199 27.89 6.92 0.67
N GLU A 200 29.18 6.67 0.88
CA GLU A 200 29.76 6.64 2.24
C GLU A 200 29.69 8.03 2.90
N ARG A 201 29.95 9.10 2.15
CA ARG A 201 29.77 10.49 2.63
C ARG A 201 28.30 10.78 2.97
N TYR A 202 27.35 10.33 2.14
CA TYR A 202 25.92 10.44 2.41
C TYR A 202 25.56 9.80 3.75
N TYR A 203 26.05 8.58 4.00
CA TYR A 203 25.79 7.89 5.25
C TYR A 203 26.36 8.62 6.46
N ARG A 204 27.59 9.13 6.37
CA ARG A 204 28.20 9.92 7.45
C ARG A 204 27.36 11.14 7.81
N VAL A 205 26.84 11.84 6.81
CA VAL A 205 26.01 13.04 7.02
C VAL A 205 24.64 12.70 7.60
N ILE A 206 23.93 11.72 7.00
CA ILE A 206 22.52 11.48 7.31
C ILE A 206 22.33 10.53 8.50
N HIS A 207 23.20 9.54 8.68
CA HIS A 207 23.08 8.55 9.74
C HIS A 207 24.02 8.81 10.91
N ASP A 208 25.25 9.26 10.62
CA ASP A 208 26.30 9.38 11.65
C ASP A 208 26.44 10.83 12.18
N GLY A 209 25.73 11.79 11.58
CA GLY A 209 25.62 13.16 12.07
C GLY A 209 26.76 14.11 11.67
N ALA A 210 27.54 13.76 10.64
CA ALA A 210 28.60 14.61 10.10
C ALA A 210 28.05 15.93 9.50
N ASP A 211 28.84 17.02 9.59
CA ASP A 211 28.53 18.29 8.92
C ASP A 211 29.12 18.32 7.51
N ILE A 212 28.65 19.22 6.64
CA ILE A 212 29.22 19.43 5.30
C ILE A 212 29.88 20.81 5.24
N GLU A 213 31.14 20.83 4.83
CA GLU A 213 31.91 22.06 4.66
C GLU A 213 31.23 23.03 3.70
N ASN A 214 31.19 24.31 4.08
CA ASN A 214 30.64 25.40 3.28
C ASN A 214 29.19 25.14 2.77
N SER A 215 28.37 24.43 3.54
CA SER A 215 26.99 24.12 3.15
C SER A 215 26.10 25.38 3.03
N ALA A 216 26.37 26.41 3.82
CA ALA A 216 25.60 27.66 3.83
C ALA A 216 25.60 28.39 2.48
N SER A 217 26.72 28.37 1.73
CA SER A 217 26.81 29.04 0.42
C SER A 217 26.01 28.33 -0.69
N HIS A 218 25.45 27.15 -0.42
CA HIS A 218 24.78 26.31 -1.41
C HIS A 218 23.25 26.23 -1.23
N VAL A 219 22.69 26.89 -0.21
CA VAL A 219 21.25 26.80 0.14
C VAL A 219 20.37 27.20 -1.05
N ASP A 220 20.58 28.37 -1.65
CA ASP A 220 19.76 28.87 -2.77
C ASP A 220 19.80 27.93 -3.98
N ARG A 221 20.98 27.37 -4.27
CA ARG A 221 21.16 26.41 -5.36
C ARG A 221 20.44 25.09 -5.07
N CYS A 222 20.52 24.59 -3.83
CA CYS A 222 19.78 23.40 -3.39
C CYS A 222 18.26 23.60 -3.53
N CYS A 223 17.76 24.76 -3.09
CA CYS A 223 16.35 25.13 -3.22
C CYS A 223 15.89 25.11 -4.68
N SER A 224 16.65 25.75 -5.57
CA SER A 224 16.34 25.82 -7.00
C SER A 224 16.28 24.44 -7.66
N VAL A 225 17.27 23.57 -7.38
CA VAL A 225 17.29 22.21 -7.94
C VAL A 225 16.15 21.36 -7.40
N LEU A 226 15.88 21.39 -6.09
CA LEU A 226 14.77 20.64 -5.51
C LEU A 226 13.41 21.13 -6.01
N HIS A 227 13.25 22.43 -6.27
CA HIS A 227 12.03 22.97 -6.87
C HIS A 227 11.80 22.40 -8.27
N LYS A 228 12.85 22.34 -9.12
CA LYS A 228 12.77 21.70 -10.44
C LYS A 228 12.43 20.21 -10.35
N ILE A 229 13.06 19.50 -9.42
CA ILE A 229 12.78 18.07 -9.18
C ILE A 229 11.33 17.85 -8.73
N LYS A 230 10.80 18.71 -7.86
CA LYS A 230 9.42 18.60 -7.34
C LYS A 230 8.37 18.60 -8.46
N ALA A 231 8.63 19.30 -9.57
CA ALA A 231 7.73 19.34 -10.71
C ALA A 231 7.61 17.99 -11.46
N ILE A 232 8.62 17.12 -11.36
CA ILE A 232 8.64 15.84 -12.08
C ILE A 232 8.66 14.60 -11.17
N HIS A 233 8.90 14.78 -9.87
CA HIS A 233 9.00 13.71 -8.88
C HIS A 233 7.94 13.91 -7.78
N PRO A 234 6.71 13.37 -7.96
CA PRO A 234 5.60 13.56 -7.02
C PRO A 234 5.90 13.06 -5.60
N GLN A 235 6.85 12.13 -5.45
CA GLN A 235 7.19 11.50 -4.19
C GLN A 235 8.26 12.28 -3.39
N LEU A 236 8.69 13.45 -3.88
CA LEU A 236 9.78 14.21 -3.25
C LEU A 236 9.51 14.49 -1.77
N ASP A 237 8.28 14.84 -1.41
CA ASP A 237 7.94 15.19 -0.03
C ASP A 237 7.93 13.96 0.88
N ILE A 238 7.31 12.84 0.45
CA ILE A 238 7.21 11.60 1.23
C ILE A 238 8.53 10.84 1.37
N ASP A 239 9.51 11.12 0.49
CA ASP A 239 10.81 10.44 0.47
C ASP A 239 11.65 10.65 1.73
N GLY A 240 11.45 11.75 2.46
CA GLY A 240 12.29 12.12 3.58
C GLY A 240 13.76 12.34 3.20
N GLU A 241 14.67 12.02 4.12
CA GLU A 241 16.13 12.21 4.00
C GLU A 241 16.91 10.92 4.31
N ARG A 242 16.31 9.95 5.01
CA ARG A 242 16.99 8.76 5.54
C ARG A 242 17.07 7.61 4.54
N ASN A 243 16.54 7.79 3.34
CA ASN A 243 16.56 6.84 2.23
C ASN A 243 16.16 5.42 2.67
N ILE A 244 15.08 5.34 3.44
CA ILE A 244 14.54 4.07 3.93
C ILE A 244 13.75 3.41 2.81
N TRP A 245 13.96 2.11 2.67
CA TRP A 245 13.27 1.21 1.76
C TRP A 245 12.65 0.07 2.54
N ILE A 246 11.48 -0.37 2.11
CA ILE A 246 10.77 -1.50 2.69
C ILE A 246 10.88 -2.71 1.75
N LEU A 247 11.60 -3.73 2.22
CA LEU A 247 11.78 -4.99 1.53
C LEU A 247 10.62 -5.92 1.90
N LYS A 248 9.94 -6.46 0.89
CA LYS A 248 8.75 -7.28 1.06
C LYS A 248 8.87 -8.58 0.23
N PRO A 249 8.57 -9.76 0.81
CA PRO A 249 8.48 -10.98 0.02
C PRO A 249 7.30 -10.89 -0.94
N ALA A 250 7.49 -11.27 -2.21
CA ALA A 250 6.53 -11.05 -3.28
C ALA A 250 5.15 -11.68 -3.04
N PHE A 251 5.12 -12.84 -2.38
CA PHE A 251 3.93 -13.68 -2.21
C PHE A 251 3.51 -13.90 -0.75
N LEU A 252 4.15 -13.21 0.21
CA LEU A 252 3.74 -13.27 1.61
C LEU A 252 2.84 -12.09 1.98
N SER A 253 2.03 -12.31 3.01
CA SER A 253 1.07 -11.36 3.58
C SER A 253 1.22 -11.28 5.11
N GLN A 254 0.43 -10.42 5.74
CA GLN A 254 0.36 -10.24 7.21
C GLN A 254 1.63 -9.65 7.85
N GLY A 255 2.44 -8.95 7.05
CA GLY A 255 3.68 -8.32 7.52
C GLY A 255 4.84 -9.28 7.78
N ARG A 256 4.73 -10.55 7.37
CA ARG A 256 5.79 -11.55 7.53
C ARG A 256 7.00 -11.23 6.66
N ASP A 257 8.18 -11.34 7.25
CA ASP A 257 9.49 -11.08 6.63
C ASP A 257 9.60 -9.69 5.97
N ILE A 258 8.82 -8.71 6.41
CA ILE A 258 8.96 -7.32 5.96
C ILE A 258 10.03 -6.62 6.78
N MET A 259 10.97 -5.97 6.10
CA MET A 259 12.10 -5.28 6.73
C MET A 259 12.22 -3.85 6.19
N CYS A 260 12.46 -2.90 7.08
CA CYS A 260 12.86 -1.54 6.69
C CYS A 260 14.39 -1.44 6.78
N MET A 261 15.03 -0.98 5.71
CA MET A 261 16.48 -0.91 5.57
C MET A 261 16.87 0.41 4.90
N ASN A 262 18.04 0.95 5.24
CA ASN A 262 18.51 2.25 4.73
C ASN A 262 19.97 2.23 4.25
N ARG A 263 20.61 1.06 4.23
CA ARG A 263 21.95 0.85 3.69
C ARG A 263 21.86 -0.04 2.45
N LEU A 264 22.39 0.45 1.33
CA LEU A 264 22.33 -0.23 0.04
C LEU A 264 22.98 -1.61 0.07
N ASN A 265 24.19 -1.73 0.61
CA ASN A 265 24.92 -3.01 0.63
C ASN A 265 24.15 -4.04 1.44
N ASP A 266 23.69 -3.70 2.65
CA ASP A 266 22.87 -4.58 3.49
C ASP A 266 21.63 -5.10 2.75
N ILE A 267 20.98 -4.25 1.95
CA ILE A 267 19.82 -4.64 1.13
C ILE A 267 20.23 -5.64 0.05
N ILE A 268 21.30 -5.36 -0.69
CA ILE A 268 21.77 -6.22 -1.78
C ILE A 268 22.23 -7.58 -1.23
N ASP A 269 23.07 -7.57 -0.19
CA ASP A 269 23.59 -8.76 0.48
C ASP A 269 22.45 -9.64 0.97
N HIS A 270 21.42 -9.06 1.60
CA HIS A 270 20.24 -9.81 2.06
C HIS A 270 19.48 -10.48 0.90
N VAL A 271 19.30 -9.79 -0.21
CA VAL A 271 18.62 -10.35 -1.38
C VAL A 271 19.45 -11.47 -2.02
N GLU A 272 20.77 -11.34 -2.07
CA GLU A 272 21.67 -12.33 -2.66
C GLU A 272 21.81 -13.59 -1.80
N ASP A 273 21.98 -13.43 -0.48
CA ASP A 273 22.06 -14.54 0.47
C ASP A 273 20.81 -15.42 0.44
N THR A 274 19.63 -14.80 0.28
CA THR A 274 18.35 -15.52 0.23
C THR A 274 18.09 -16.18 -1.13
N GLN A 275 18.69 -15.69 -2.21
CA GLN A 275 18.63 -16.31 -3.55
C GLN A 275 19.47 -17.60 -3.65
N CYS A 276 20.52 -17.73 -2.83
CA CYS A 276 21.36 -18.94 -2.76
C CYS A 276 20.75 -20.10 -1.96
N SER A 277 19.57 -19.90 -1.34
CA SER A 277 18.88 -20.92 -0.55
C SER A 277 17.99 -21.83 -1.42
N SER A 278 17.65 -23.03 -0.93
CA SER A 278 16.83 -24.02 -1.66
C SER A 278 15.39 -23.58 -1.98
N PHE A 279 14.98 -22.40 -1.50
CA PHE A 279 13.71 -21.76 -1.81
C PHE A 279 13.99 -20.33 -2.31
N GLU A 280 13.97 -20.12 -3.63
CA GLU A 280 14.11 -18.79 -4.23
C GLU A 280 13.02 -17.84 -3.71
N LYS A 281 13.36 -16.99 -2.73
CA LYS A 281 12.46 -15.92 -2.27
C LYS A 281 12.52 -14.78 -3.27
N ARG A 282 11.40 -14.49 -3.93
CA ARG A 282 11.25 -13.27 -4.75
C ARG A 282 11.00 -12.07 -3.85
N TRP A 283 11.76 -11.02 -4.08
CA TRP A 283 11.72 -9.80 -3.27
C TRP A 283 11.28 -8.61 -4.09
N VAL A 284 10.41 -7.82 -3.48
CA VAL A 284 9.99 -6.51 -3.98
C VAL A 284 10.47 -5.47 -2.98
N ILE A 285 11.17 -4.45 -3.47
CA ILE A 285 11.58 -3.31 -2.65
C ILE A 285 10.76 -2.09 -3.03
N GLN A 286 10.24 -1.39 -2.04
CA GLN A 286 9.41 -0.20 -2.24
C GLN A 286 9.97 0.96 -1.43
N LYS A 287 9.92 2.19 -1.96
CA LYS A 287 10.37 3.36 -1.20
C LYS A 287 9.47 3.52 0.02
N TYR A 288 10.08 3.65 1.20
CA TYR A 288 9.35 3.90 2.43
C TYR A 288 8.84 5.34 2.48
N ILE A 289 7.60 5.53 2.91
CA ILE A 289 7.00 6.84 3.20
C ILE A 289 7.55 7.32 4.54
N GLU A 290 8.59 8.15 4.50
CA GLU A 290 9.29 8.66 5.70
C GLU A 290 8.54 9.80 6.37
N ARG A 291 7.70 10.51 5.61
CA ARG A 291 6.86 11.61 6.09
C ARG A 291 5.37 11.31 5.88
N PRO A 292 4.83 10.29 6.58
CA PRO A 292 3.41 10.01 6.52
C PRO A 292 2.63 11.04 7.34
N LEU A 293 1.34 11.18 7.05
CA LEU A 293 0.40 11.76 7.99
C LEU A 293 0.42 10.92 9.28
N LEU A 294 0.54 11.60 10.42
CA LEU A 294 0.48 10.99 11.74
C LEU A 294 -0.78 11.46 12.46
N ILE A 295 -1.33 10.57 13.27
CA ILE A 295 -2.39 10.92 14.22
C ILE A 295 -1.79 10.72 15.60
N TYR A 296 -1.72 11.81 16.36
CA TYR A 296 -1.04 11.84 17.66
C TYR A 296 0.34 11.16 17.62
N GLU A 297 1.17 11.61 16.68
CA GLU A 297 2.54 11.11 16.45
C GLU A 297 2.65 9.61 16.15
N THR A 298 1.53 8.92 15.89
CA THR A 298 1.49 7.48 15.66
C THR A 298 1.17 7.17 14.21
N LYS A 299 1.94 6.25 13.62
CA LYS A 299 1.71 5.80 12.24
C LYS A 299 0.42 5.00 12.15
N PHE A 300 -0.32 5.21 11.06
CA PHE A 300 -1.52 4.44 10.74
C PHE A 300 -1.60 4.06 9.25
N ASP A 301 -2.47 3.11 8.94
CA ASP A 301 -2.98 2.86 7.59
C ASP A 301 -4.51 2.71 7.61
N VAL A 302 -5.13 2.82 6.43
CA VAL A 302 -6.55 2.61 6.20
C VAL A 302 -6.77 1.32 5.42
N ARG A 303 -7.62 0.43 5.96
CA ARG A 303 -8.17 -0.71 5.23
C ARG A 303 -9.45 -0.28 4.51
N GLN A 304 -9.34 -0.06 3.20
CA GLN A 304 -10.45 0.27 2.32
C GLN A 304 -11.00 -0.99 1.63
N PHE A 305 -12.32 -1.18 1.65
CA PHE A 305 -12.97 -2.30 0.97
C PHE A 305 -13.52 -1.90 -0.40
N PHE A 306 -13.45 -2.81 -1.36
CA PHE A 306 -14.11 -2.66 -2.65
C PHE A 306 -14.51 -4.03 -3.21
N LEU A 307 -15.44 -4.02 -4.15
CA LEU A 307 -16.01 -5.20 -4.80
C LEU A 307 -15.92 -5.00 -6.32
N VAL A 308 -15.48 -6.02 -7.04
CA VAL A 308 -15.54 -6.08 -8.50
C VAL A 308 -16.59 -7.11 -8.86
N THR A 309 -17.61 -6.69 -9.60
CA THR A 309 -18.70 -7.58 -10.04
C THR A 309 -18.59 -7.96 -11.51
N ASP A 310 -17.76 -7.25 -12.27
CA ASP A 310 -17.52 -7.54 -13.67
C ASP A 310 -16.20 -6.92 -14.12
N TRP A 311 -15.58 -7.53 -15.13
CA TRP A 311 -14.37 -7.07 -15.81
C TRP A 311 -14.64 -6.66 -17.27
N GLU A 312 -15.83 -6.95 -17.79
CA GLU A 312 -16.27 -6.62 -19.15
C GLU A 312 -17.80 -6.38 -19.20
N PRO A 313 -18.27 -5.17 -18.85
CA PRO A 313 -17.48 -3.98 -18.54
C PRO A 313 -16.87 -3.98 -17.13
N LEU A 314 -15.72 -3.32 -16.95
CA LEU A 314 -15.12 -3.18 -15.61
C LEU A 314 -16.08 -2.43 -14.68
N THR A 315 -16.56 -3.15 -13.66
CA THR A 315 -17.58 -2.66 -12.72
C THR A 315 -17.03 -2.71 -11.29
N ILE A 316 -16.78 -1.53 -10.72
CA ILE A 316 -16.11 -1.38 -9.41
C ILE A 316 -17.04 -0.69 -8.43
N TRP A 317 -17.22 -1.33 -7.28
CA TRP A 317 -18.00 -0.84 -6.15
C TRP A 317 -17.06 -0.48 -4.99
N PHE A 318 -17.11 0.76 -4.57
CA PHE A 318 -16.35 1.28 -3.43
C PHE A 318 -17.20 1.22 -2.17
N TYR A 319 -16.67 0.66 -1.08
CA TYR A 319 -17.40 0.60 0.19
C TYR A 319 -17.13 1.85 1.02
N LYS A 320 -18.15 2.65 1.32
CA LYS A 320 -18.00 3.95 2.01
C LYS A 320 -17.48 3.85 3.45
N VAL A 321 -17.49 2.65 4.03
CA VAL A 321 -17.03 2.40 5.41
C VAL A 321 -15.69 1.69 5.40
N ASN A 322 -14.67 2.32 5.99
CA ASN A 322 -13.34 1.74 6.19
C ASN A 322 -12.95 1.81 7.68
N TYR A 323 -11.78 1.25 8.00
CA TYR A 323 -11.21 1.35 9.34
C TYR A 323 -9.72 1.63 9.29
N ILE A 324 -9.24 2.25 10.36
CA ILE A 324 -7.87 2.71 10.53
C ILE A 324 -7.16 1.75 11.46
N ARG A 325 -5.91 1.39 11.16
CA ARG A 325 -5.08 0.57 12.04
C ARG A 325 -3.85 1.37 12.45
N PHE A 326 -3.54 1.34 13.74
CA PHE A 326 -2.39 2.05 14.29
C PHE A 326 -1.22 1.10 14.59
N SER A 327 -0.02 1.66 14.52
CA SER A 327 1.16 1.12 15.21
C SER A 327 1.03 1.26 16.73
N SER A 328 1.73 0.40 17.48
CA SER A 328 1.71 0.40 18.96
C SER A 328 2.67 1.42 19.57
N GLN A 329 3.63 1.92 18.79
CA GLN A 329 4.67 2.84 19.23
C GLN A 329 4.58 4.18 18.49
N PRO A 330 4.99 5.31 19.12
CA PRO A 330 5.16 6.58 18.43
C PRO A 330 6.13 6.47 17.24
N PHE A 331 5.81 7.19 16.17
CA PHE A 331 6.58 7.17 14.94
C PHE A 331 7.92 7.89 15.11
N ASN A 332 8.99 7.24 14.69
CA ASN A 332 10.31 7.83 14.53
C ASN A 332 11.05 7.07 13.41
N LEU A 333 12.15 7.63 12.92
CA LEU A 333 12.97 7.00 11.88
C LEU A 333 14.35 6.57 12.39
N GLU A 334 14.54 6.58 13.71
CA GLU A 334 15.78 6.17 14.38
C GLU A 334 15.78 4.67 14.66
N ASN A 335 14.61 4.13 15.02
CA ASN A 335 14.40 2.71 15.25
C ASN A 335 13.47 2.14 14.18
N LEU A 336 14.02 1.30 13.29
CA LEU A 336 13.30 0.68 12.19
C LEU A 336 12.48 -0.57 12.58
N ASP A 337 12.16 -0.73 13.87
CA ASP A 337 11.40 -1.88 14.37
C ASP A 337 9.94 -1.92 13.83
N ARG A 338 9.46 -3.14 13.61
CA ARG A 338 8.12 -3.40 13.08
C ARG A 338 6.99 -2.85 13.96
N SER A 339 7.22 -2.67 15.27
CA SER A 339 6.23 -2.11 16.21
C SER A 339 5.87 -0.66 15.88
N ILE A 340 6.82 0.09 15.30
CA ILE A 340 6.67 1.48 14.86
C ILE A 340 6.18 1.53 13.40
N HIS A 341 6.74 0.70 12.53
CA HIS A 341 6.62 0.91 11.09
C HIS A 341 5.57 0.06 10.38
N LEU A 342 4.98 -0.95 11.02
CA LEU A 342 3.92 -1.79 10.44
C LEU A 342 2.61 -1.63 11.21
N CYS A 343 1.48 -1.45 10.53
CA CYS A 343 0.16 -1.29 11.16
C CYS A 343 -0.70 -2.57 11.12
N ASN A 344 -0.16 -3.67 10.56
CA ASN A 344 -0.91 -4.92 10.43
C ASN A 344 -1.31 -5.46 11.81
N ARG A 345 -2.62 -5.65 12.02
CA ARG A 345 -3.17 -6.20 13.28
C ARG A 345 -2.62 -7.58 13.62
N SER A 346 -2.23 -8.39 12.62
CA SER A 346 -1.57 -9.69 12.83
C SER A 346 -0.28 -9.59 13.65
N ILE A 347 0.38 -8.44 13.63
CA ILE A 347 1.59 -8.13 14.39
C ILE A 347 1.22 -7.32 15.64
N GLN A 348 0.51 -6.20 15.44
CA GLN A 348 0.28 -5.20 16.49
C GLN A 348 -0.57 -5.71 17.65
N LYS A 349 -1.45 -6.72 17.44
CA LYS A 349 -2.27 -7.28 18.53
C LYS A 349 -1.47 -8.05 19.60
N TYR A 350 -0.21 -8.40 19.31
CA TYR A 350 0.68 -9.10 20.24
C TYR A 350 1.74 -8.17 20.84
N LEU A 351 1.69 -6.87 20.53
CA LEU A 351 2.63 -5.88 21.01
C LEU A 351 1.95 -4.99 22.05
N THR A 352 2.70 -4.61 23.07
CA THR A 352 2.24 -3.68 24.10
C THR A 352 2.34 -2.25 23.57
N ASN A 353 1.29 -1.46 23.77
CA ASN A 353 1.32 -0.04 23.43
C ASN A 353 2.34 0.70 24.29
N ALA A 354 3.05 1.66 23.69
CA ALA A 354 4.01 2.47 24.41
C ALA A 354 3.32 3.26 25.54
N PRO A 355 3.93 3.36 26.74
CA PRO A 355 3.34 4.09 27.87
C PRO A 355 3.28 5.60 27.62
N ASN A 356 4.12 6.14 26.73
CA ASN A 356 4.15 7.54 26.33
C ASN A 356 3.26 7.84 25.11
N ARG A 357 2.45 6.88 24.66
CA ARG A 357 1.51 7.08 23.55
C ARG A 357 0.38 8.01 23.98
N HIS A 358 -0.13 8.79 23.03
CA HIS A 358 -1.18 9.75 23.29
C HIS A 358 -2.46 9.07 23.84
N PRO A 359 -3.09 9.61 24.90
CA PRO A 359 -4.20 8.96 25.60
C PRO A 359 -5.48 8.82 24.76
N ASP A 360 -5.67 9.66 23.74
CA ASP A 360 -6.84 9.57 22.85
C ASP A 360 -6.73 8.47 21.78
N LEU A 361 -5.60 7.77 21.70
CA LEU A 361 -5.45 6.60 20.82
C LEU A 361 -6.10 5.36 21.45
N PRO A 362 -6.74 4.50 20.64
CA PRO A 362 -7.46 3.34 21.15
C PRO A 362 -6.48 2.26 21.62
N GLU A 363 -6.77 1.60 22.73
CA GLU A 363 -5.94 0.50 23.24
C GLU A 363 -5.82 -0.65 22.23
N ILE A 364 -6.90 -0.94 21.52
CA ILE A 364 -6.96 -1.99 20.50
C ILE A 364 -6.31 -1.61 19.16
N ASN A 365 -5.76 -0.39 19.03
CA ASN A 365 -5.09 0.13 17.84
C ASN A 365 -5.96 0.19 16.58
N VAL A 366 -7.27 0.40 16.73
CA VAL A 366 -8.20 0.50 15.60
C VAL A 366 -9.18 1.66 15.80
N TRP A 367 -9.39 2.46 14.75
CA TRP A 367 -10.47 3.46 14.66
C TRP A 367 -11.45 3.14 13.53
N SER A 368 -12.69 3.59 13.70
CA SER A 368 -13.65 3.68 12.61
C SER A 368 -13.35 4.90 11.74
N ASN A 369 -13.79 4.88 10.47
CA ASN A 369 -13.70 6.05 9.60
C ASN A 369 -14.40 7.30 10.18
N LYS A 370 -15.51 7.12 10.91
CA LYS A 370 -16.18 8.21 11.64
C LYS A 370 -15.25 8.89 12.64
N ARG A 371 -14.49 8.12 13.42
CA ARG A 371 -13.53 8.66 14.39
C ARG A 371 -12.39 9.42 13.71
N MET A 372 -11.94 8.95 12.54
CA MET A 372 -10.96 9.68 11.73
C MET A 372 -11.52 11.01 11.21
N GLN A 373 -12.76 11.05 10.72
CA GLN A 373 -13.40 12.29 10.29
C GLN A 373 -13.57 13.29 11.45
N GLU A 374 -13.94 12.80 12.64
CA GLU A 374 -13.99 13.62 13.86
C GLU A 374 -12.63 14.25 14.19
N TYR A 375 -11.55 13.45 14.11
CA TYR A 375 -10.19 13.92 14.32
C TYR A 375 -9.78 14.97 13.27
N LEU A 376 -10.07 14.72 11.98
CA LEU A 376 -9.78 15.66 10.91
C LEU A 376 -10.51 17.00 11.11
N ARG A 377 -11.78 16.96 11.53
CA ARG A 377 -12.53 18.17 11.89
C ARG A 377 -11.92 18.89 13.09
N MET A 378 -11.49 18.17 14.11
CA MET A 378 -10.85 18.72 15.30
C MET A 378 -9.57 19.51 14.95
N ILE A 379 -8.77 19.02 13.99
CA ILE A 379 -7.55 19.70 13.54
C ILE A 379 -7.78 20.72 12.41
N GLY A 380 -9.04 21.00 12.05
CA GLY A 380 -9.40 21.95 10.98
C GLY A 380 -9.18 21.44 9.55
N ALA A 381 -8.98 20.13 9.36
CA ALA A 381 -8.73 19.47 8.09
C ALA A 381 -9.93 18.62 7.62
N GLU A 382 -11.17 19.01 7.94
CA GLU A 382 -12.38 18.25 7.59
C GLU A 382 -12.50 17.99 6.08
N HIS A 383 -12.12 18.97 5.25
CA HIS A 383 -12.10 18.86 3.79
C HIS A 383 -11.25 17.68 3.28
N ALA A 384 -10.20 17.30 4.01
CA ALA A 384 -9.25 16.28 3.57
C ALA A 384 -9.92 14.92 3.30
N TYR A 385 -10.91 14.52 4.10
CA TYR A 385 -11.53 13.20 3.96
C TYR A 385 -12.32 13.08 2.66
N GLU A 386 -13.27 14.01 2.43
CA GLU A 386 -14.20 13.95 1.29
C GLU A 386 -13.62 14.53 0.00
N GLU A 387 -12.72 15.51 0.07
CA GLU A 387 -12.20 16.20 -1.12
C GLU A 387 -10.86 15.61 -1.61
N VAL A 388 -10.10 14.93 -0.73
CA VAL A 388 -8.75 14.42 -1.07
C VAL A 388 -8.65 12.91 -0.91
N MET A 389 -8.84 12.39 0.30
CA MET A 389 -8.59 10.98 0.63
C MET A 389 -9.52 10.04 -0.13
N MET A 390 -10.84 10.27 -0.05
CA MET A 390 -11.84 9.41 -0.70
C MET A 390 -11.71 9.42 -2.23
N PRO A 391 -11.67 10.58 -2.92
CA PRO A 391 -11.47 10.62 -4.37
C PRO A 391 -10.14 10.01 -4.81
N GLY A 392 -9.06 10.27 -4.07
CA GLY A 392 -7.74 9.72 -4.38
C GLY A 392 -7.68 8.19 -4.24
N MET A 393 -8.30 7.61 -3.20
CA MET A 393 -8.41 6.16 -3.05
C MET A 393 -9.22 5.53 -4.19
N LYS A 394 -10.38 6.12 -4.54
CA LYS A 394 -11.21 5.67 -5.68
C LYS A 394 -10.40 5.70 -6.98
N LYS A 395 -9.69 6.79 -7.25
CA LYS A 395 -8.84 6.98 -8.43
C LYS A 395 -7.70 5.95 -8.51
N ALA A 396 -7.00 5.74 -7.40
CA ALA A 396 -5.94 4.74 -7.32
C ALA A 396 -6.44 3.32 -7.63
N LEU A 397 -7.60 2.94 -7.09
CA LEU A 397 -8.22 1.64 -7.36
C LEU A 397 -8.66 1.51 -8.82
N LEU A 398 -9.34 2.54 -9.35
CA LEU A 398 -9.79 2.56 -10.74
C LEU A 398 -8.64 2.31 -11.71
N HIS A 399 -7.58 3.11 -11.63
CA HIS A 399 -6.44 3.01 -12.55
C HIS A 399 -5.65 1.71 -12.37
N THR A 400 -5.54 1.23 -11.13
CA THR A 400 -4.91 -0.07 -10.87
C THR A 400 -5.67 -1.20 -11.56
N LEU A 401 -7.00 -1.24 -11.45
CA LEU A 401 -7.81 -2.30 -12.04
C LEU A 401 -7.94 -2.16 -13.56
N GLN A 402 -7.99 -0.95 -14.11
CA GLN A 402 -7.94 -0.71 -15.56
C GLN A 402 -6.71 -1.37 -16.21
N ALA A 403 -5.54 -1.25 -15.57
CA ALA A 403 -4.30 -1.87 -16.05
C ALA A 403 -4.28 -3.41 -15.95
N CYS A 404 -5.30 -4.03 -15.35
CA CYS A 404 -5.41 -5.47 -15.16
C CYS A 404 -6.50 -6.15 -16.00
N GLN A 405 -7.33 -5.39 -16.73
CA GLN A 405 -8.48 -5.92 -17.47
C GLN A 405 -8.10 -7.02 -18.47
N ASP A 406 -6.96 -6.89 -19.14
CA ASP A 406 -6.48 -7.86 -20.13
C ASP A 406 -5.85 -9.12 -19.52
N THR A 407 -5.58 -9.10 -18.22
CA THR A 407 -4.89 -10.20 -17.53
C THR A 407 -5.85 -11.09 -16.76
N VAL A 408 -6.93 -10.53 -16.21
CA VAL A 408 -7.89 -11.28 -15.39
C VAL A 408 -8.76 -12.18 -16.25
N TYR A 409 -8.97 -13.42 -15.79
CA TYR A 409 -9.86 -14.36 -16.46
C TYR A 409 -11.30 -14.10 -16.03
N LYS A 410 -12.01 -13.45 -16.94
CA LYS A 410 -13.38 -12.98 -16.78
C LYS A 410 -14.36 -14.15 -16.86
N ARG A 411 -15.44 -14.04 -16.10
CA ARG A 411 -16.61 -14.91 -16.18
C ARG A 411 -17.80 -14.07 -15.74
N GLU A 412 -18.87 -14.07 -16.52
CA GLU A 412 -20.13 -13.48 -16.07
C GLU A 412 -20.58 -14.16 -14.77
N ASN A 413 -21.40 -13.49 -13.97
CA ASN A 413 -21.86 -14.01 -12.67
C ASN A 413 -20.73 -14.31 -11.67
N SER A 414 -19.49 -13.90 -11.92
CA SER A 414 -18.43 -13.91 -10.92
C SER A 414 -18.30 -12.55 -10.23
N PHE A 415 -17.83 -12.54 -8.98
CA PHE A 415 -17.47 -11.33 -8.28
C PHE A 415 -16.31 -11.58 -7.32
N ASP A 416 -15.55 -10.56 -6.97
CA ASP A 416 -14.53 -10.64 -5.93
C ASP A 416 -14.57 -9.40 -5.04
N PHE A 417 -14.36 -9.61 -3.74
CA PHE A 417 -14.17 -8.52 -2.79
C PHE A 417 -12.72 -8.46 -2.29
N TYR A 418 -12.25 -7.24 -2.11
CA TYR A 418 -10.85 -6.94 -1.84
C TYR A 418 -10.71 -5.95 -0.70
N GLY A 419 -9.53 -5.93 -0.09
CA GLY A 419 -9.13 -4.94 0.90
C GLY A 419 -7.84 -4.24 0.46
N ALA A 420 -7.92 -2.95 0.12
CA ALA A 420 -6.76 -2.13 -0.18
C ALA A 420 -6.23 -1.43 1.07
N ASP A 421 -4.91 -1.44 1.22
CA ASP A 421 -4.21 -0.75 2.30
C ASP A 421 -3.67 0.57 1.76
N PHE A 422 -4.11 1.68 2.37
CA PHE A 422 -3.66 3.03 2.04
C PHE A 422 -2.93 3.67 3.21
N MET A 423 -1.85 4.39 2.90
CA MET A 423 -1.25 5.39 3.79
C MET A 423 -1.49 6.78 3.22
N PHE A 424 -1.21 7.83 4.00
CA PHE A 424 -1.41 9.22 3.57
C PHE A 424 -0.13 10.01 3.75
N GLY A 425 0.16 10.92 2.82
CA GLY A 425 1.18 11.95 3.00
C GLY A 425 0.69 13.05 3.94
N GLU A 426 1.58 13.92 4.41
CA GLU A 426 1.21 15.11 5.21
C GLU A 426 0.20 16.04 4.50
N ASP A 427 0.14 15.97 3.17
CA ASP A 427 -0.81 16.65 2.29
C ASP A 427 -2.15 15.91 2.12
N PHE A 428 -2.39 14.88 2.95
CA PHE A 428 -3.56 14.01 2.92
C PHE A 428 -3.71 13.16 1.65
N GLN A 429 -2.74 13.17 0.73
CA GLN A 429 -2.81 12.36 -0.49
C GLN A 429 -2.69 10.88 -0.17
N PRO A 430 -3.59 10.01 -0.70
CA PRO A 430 -3.55 8.58 -0.48
C PRO A 430 -2.47 7.89 -1.30
N TRP A 431 -1.73 7.00 -0.66
CA TRP A 431 -0.70 6.14 -1.23
C TRP A 431 -1.12 4.68 -1.07
N LEU A 432 -1.40 4.02 -2.20
CA LEU A 432 -1.72 2.60 -2.25
C LEU A 432 -0.48 1.79 -1.84
N ILE A 433 -0.64 0.87 -0.88
CA ILE A 433 0.45 0.05 -0.34
C ILE A 433 0.35 -1.40 -0.82
N GLU A 434 -0.83 -1.98 -0.74
CA GLU A 434 -1.14 -3.33 -1.23
C GLU A 434 -2.65 -3.51 -1.44
N ILE A 435 -3.04 -4.48 -2.28
CA ILE A 435 -4.41 -4.95 -2.41
C ILE A 435 -4.45 -6.40 -1.98
N ASN A 436 -5.27 -6.71 -0.97
CA ASN A 436 -5.45 -8.04 -0.44
C ASN A 436 -6.70 -8.68 -1.04
N PHE A 437 -6.53 -9.85 -1.67
CA PHE A 437 -7.65 -10.71 -2.03
C PHE A 437 -8.32 -11.26 -0.77
N ARG A 438 -9.65 -11.11 -0.66
CA ARG A 438 -10.47 -11.62 0.46
C ARG A 438 -9.85 -11.31 1.83
N PRO A 439 -9.84 -10.03 2.26
CA PRO A 439 -9.28 -9.64 3.55
C PRO A 439 -9.83 -10.52 4.70
N ASP A 440 -8.97 -10.76 5.69
CA ASP A 440 -9.33 -11.55 6.86
C ASP A 440 -10.37 -10.81 7.72
N LEU A 441 -11.53 -11.45 7.90
CA LEU A 441 -12.64 -10.98 8.71
C LEU A 441 -12.91 -11.89 9.93
N SER A 442 -12.06 -12.91 10.18
CA SER A 442 -12.31 -13.98 11.15
C SER A 442 -12.17 -13.58 12.62
N SER A 443 -11.42 -12.52 12.89
CA SER A 443 -11.13 -12.05 14.25
C SER A 443 -11.50 -10.57 14.39
N PRO A 444 -12.78 -10.21 14.37
CA PRO A 444 -13.18 -8.81 14.53
C PRO A 444 -12.72 -8.22 15.87
N SER A 445 -12.59 -6.90 15.90
CA SER A 445 -12.51 -6.08 17.10
C SER A 445 -13.88 -5.44 17.36
N GLU A 446 -14.05 -4.81 18.52
CA GLU A 446 -15.27 -4.05 18.85
C GLU A 446 -15.63 -2.98 17.79
N VAL A 447 -14.63 -2.43 17.09
CA VAL A 447 -14.83 -1.45 16.01
C VAL A 447 -15.22 -2.13 14.70
N THR A 448 -14.60 -3.27 14.38
CA THR A 448 -14.72 -3.89 13.05
C THR A 448 -15.82 -4.93 12.95
N GLU A 449 -16.37 -5.44 14.06
CA GLU A 449 -17.43 -6.44 14.07
C GLU A 449 -18.67 -5.98 13.28
N GLY A 450 -19.19 -4.80 13.61
CA GLY A 450 -20.32 -4.21 12.88
C GLY A 450 -20.00 -3.89 11.43
N ILE A 451 -18.77 -3.43 11.15
CA ILE A 451 -18.32 -3.15 9.78
C ILE A 451 -18.32 -4.43 8.94
N PHE A 452 -17.78 -5.53 9.48
CA PHE A 452 -17.66 -6.80 8.76
C PHE A 452 -19.03 -7.45 8.55
N LYS A 453 -19.90 -7.41 9.55
CA LYS A 453 -21.27 -7.90 9.42
C LYS A 453 -22.03 -7.17 8.31
N ASN A 454 -22.00 -5.84 8.31
CA ASN A 454 -22.66 -5.04 7.29
C ASN A 454 -22.03 -5.22 5.91
N LEU A 455 -20.69 -5.33 5.84
CA LEU A 455 -19.99 -5.55 4.57
C LEU A 455 -20.45 -6.84 3.89
N LEU A 456 -20.57 -7.94 4.64
CA LEU A 456 -21.01 -9.22 4.07
C LEU A 456 -22.46 -9.17 3.58
N GLU A 457 -23.35 -8.52 4.33
CA GLU A 457 -24.74 -8.30 3.91
C GLU A 457 -24.82 -7.42 2.66
N ASP A 458 -24.08 -6.30 2.64
CA ASP A 458 -24.08 -5.37 1.52
C ASP A 458 -23.45 -5.97 0.25
N ILE A 459 -22.51 -6.91 0.37
CA ILE A 459 -22.03 -7.71 -0.77
C ILE A 459 -23.21 -8.50 -1.38
N LEU A 460 -24.02 -9.15 -0.55
CA LEU A 460 -25.18 -9.93 -1.04
C LEU A 460 -26.22 -9.03 -1.71
N LYS A 461 -26.45 -7.83 -1.19
CA LYS A 461 -27.32 -6.84 -1.85
C LYS A 461 -26.84 -6.50 -3.26
N VAL A 462 -25.54 -6.27 -3.43
CA VAL A 462 -24.98 -5.93 -4.75
C VAL A 462 -25.03 -7.12 -5.71
N VAL A 463 -24.66 -8.33 -5.26
CA VAL A 463 -24.48 -9.49 -6.18
C VAL A 463 -25.75 -10.31 -6.41
N LEU A 464 -26.76 -10.18 -5.54
CA LEU A 464 -28.04 -10.88 -5.63
C LEU A 464 -29.21 -9.90 -5.85
N ASP A 465 -29.42 -8.97 -4.91
CA ASP A 465 -30.64 -8.14 -4.91
C ASP A 465 -30.66 -7.18 -6.10
N ARG A 466 -29.50 -6.61 -6.50
CA ARG A 466 -29.43 -5.73 -7.67
C ARG A 466 -29.76 -6.46 -8.98
N LYS A 467 -29.59 -7.80 -9.04
CA LYS A 467 -29.97 -8.59 -10.22
C LYS A 467 -31.49 -8.64 -10.41
N THR A 468 -32.26 -8.53 -9.32
CA THR A 468 -33.73 -8.53 -9.37
C THR A 468 -34.30 -7.11 -9.42
N ASP A 469 -33.69 -6.16 -8.71
CA ASP A 469 -34.05 -4.74 -8.72
C ASP A 469 -32.79 -3.85 -8.83
N PRO A 470 -32.50 -3.28 -10.01
CA PRO A 470 -31.34 -2.42 -10.22
C PRO A 470 -31.29 -1.16 -9.32
N ASN A 471 -32.41 -0.77 -8.71
CA ASN A 471 -32.51 0.41 -7.84
C ASN A 471 -32.54 0.04 -6.34
N CYS A 472 -32.29 -1.22 -5.99
CA CYS A 472 -32.30 -1.66 -4.60
C CYS A 472 -31.25 -0.95 -3.75
N ASP A 473 -31.43 -0.97 -2.43
CA ASP A 473 -30.38 -0.54 -1.50
C ASP A 473 -29.12 -1.40 -1.69
N THR A 474 -27.98 -0.75 -1.85
CA THR A 474 -26.65 -1.39 -1.90
C THR A 474 -25.88 -1.21 -0.58
N GLY A 475 -26.56 -0.70 0.45
CA GLY A 475 -26.01 -0.35 1.75
C GLY A 475 -24.90 0.69 1.62
N ALA A 476 -23.71 0.35 2.10
CA ALA A 476 -22.57 1.24 2.03
C ALA A 476 -21.74 1.13 0.74
N PHE A 477 -22.09 0.25 -0.20
CA PHE A 477 -21.44 0.24 -1.53
C PHE A 477 -21.94 1.40 -2.40
N GLU A 478 -21.00 1.99 -3.12
CA GLU A 478 -21.19 3.03 -4.13
C GLU A 478 -20.52 2.57 -5.43
N LEU A 479 -21.24 2.64 -6.54
CA LEU A 479 -20.67 2.34 -7.86
C LEU A 479 -19.73 3.49 -8.28
N ILE A 480 -18.46 3.19 -8.50
CA ILE A 480 -17.45 4.21 -8.90
C ILE A 480 -16.96 4.05 -10.34
N GLN A 481 -17.25 2.91 -10.97
CA GLN A 481 -16.94 2.64 -12.37
C GLN A 481 -17.90 1.60 -12.92
N GLU A 482 -18.45 1.89 -14.09
CA GLU A 482 -19.11 0.96 -15.01
C GLU A 482 -18.70 1.46 -16.39
N GLN A 483 -17.71 0.81 -17.02
CA GLN A 483 -17.30 1.21 -18.38
C GLN A 483 -18.47 0.97 -19.35
N PRO A 484 -18.79 1.90 -20.26
CA PRO A 484 -19.84 1.70 -21.25
C PRO A 484 -19.49 0.66 -22.31
#